data_AF-A0A7C8R5C0-F1
#
_entry.id   AF-A0A7C8R5C0-F1
#
_cell.length_a   1.000
_cell.length_b   1.000
_cell.length_c   1.000
_cell.angle_alpha   90.00
_cell.angle_beta   90.00
_cell.angle_gamma   90.00
#
_symmetry.space_group_name_H-M   'P 1'
#
loop_
_entity.id
_entity.type
_entity.pdbx_description
1 polymer ?
#
loop_
_entity_poly.entity_id
_entity_poly.type
_entity_poly.pdbx_seq_one_letter_code
_entity_poly.pdbx_strand_id
1 'polypeptide(L)'
;MNMNDSLECALCEERPGVVYCSCKEQFCEGCFSQKHLKRRPDHRRGGTSKTESFWTRVVGRFSGKTGIADIEYQASEFREDQRAKWFGLRILDQGNHRVSTIVETPRYRDLMDYSLHHNKNSPKTQFPSITSFVGLTGAGKSLLIRTLLYHAREPQESDLFEAPIPGQTSGSSAMISTTGEVNLYPEPSSFGTETPIFFADCEGLMGTEPVAAKHQNDWVTAAGTRKYEIRITMDRRDAVKALYPRLLYIFSDVICYVTSDHKSWADLAVRLMEWSKVGAQNTINQCSLPALIIILNAPKIENENWISGNYNAATADFFQAVDEEIRENNMLRELARQHGVKTMSDLFARSFSSVYLHYVPLMGLGRLGTSAEIYN
;
A
#
# COMPACT_ATOMS: atom_id res chain seq x y z
N MET A 1 -1.28 11.12 34.99
CA MET A 1 -2.00 10.28 35.98
C MET A 1 -1.67 8.84 35.66
N ASN A 2 -1.28 8.08 36.68
CA ASN A 2 -0.68 6.76 36.58
C ASN A 2 -1.63 5.68 36.06
N MET A 3 -1.00 4.66 35.47
CA MET A 3 -1.52 3.35 35.05
C MET A 3 -2.18 2.56 36.19
N ASN A 4 -3.07 1.64 35.82
CA ASN A 4 -3.72 0.57 36.60
C ASN A 4 -5.02 0.88 37.36
N ASP A 5 -6.04 1.38 36.66
CA ASP A 5 -7.40 0.90 36.92
C ASP A 5 -7.72 -0.16 35.88
N SER A 6 -7.55 -1.43 36.23
CA SER A 6 -8.12 -2.55 35.48
C SER A 6 -9.64 -2.51 35.66
N LEU A 7 -10.30 -1.64 34.89
CA LEU A 7 -11.76 -1.55 34.83
C LEU A 7 -12.35 -2.94 34.55
N GLU A 8 -13.35 -3.32 35.33
CA GLU A 8 -14.05 -4.58 35.17
C GLU A 8 -14.89 -4.57 33.88
N CYS A 9 -15.18 -5.75 33.34
CA CYS A 9 -16.03 -5.91 32.18
C CYS A 9 -17.43 -5.33 32.46
N ALA A 10 -17.85 -4.31 31.71
CA ALA A 10 -19.15 -3.64 31.80
C ALA A 10 -20.38 -4.54 31.54
N LEU A 11 -20.18 -5.82 31.19
CA LEU A 11 -21.27 -6.78 31.00
C LEU A 11 -21.33 -7.88 32.06
N CYS A 12 -20.18 -8.34 32.56
CA CYS A 12 -20.15 -9.46 33.51
C CYS A 12 -19.57 -9.09 34.86
N GLU A 13 -18.82 -8.01 34.97
CA GLU A 13 -18.20 -7.50 36.20
C GLU A 13 -17.22 -8.49 36.88
N GLU A 14 -17.14 -9.74 36.43
CA GLU A 14 -16.28 -10.81 37.00
C GLU A 14 -14.88 -10.88 36.40
N ARG A 15 -14.62 -10.20 35.28
CA ARG A 15 -13.38 -10.33 34.50
C ARG A 15 -12.85 -8.96 34.11
N PRO A 16 -11.52 -8.79 33.96
CA PRO A 16 -10.95 -7.53 33.50
C PRO A 16 -11.47 -7.16 32.11
N GLY A 17 -11.81 -5.88 31.96
CA GLY A 17 -12.26 -5.25 30.72
C GLY A 17 -11.12 -5.03 29.74
N VAL A 18 -10.61 -6.11 29.14
CA VAL A 18 -9.46 -6.04 28.21
C VAL A 18 -9.80 -5.47 26.83
N VAL A 19 -11.08 -5.35 26.48
CA VAL A 19 -11.56 -4.86 25.19
C VAL A 19 -12.25 -3.51 25.33
N TYR A 20 -11.65 -2.44 24.82
CA TYR A 20 -12.30 -1.13 24.71
C TYR A 20 -13.22 -1.09 23.49
N CYS A 21 -14.50 -0.80 23.68
CA CYS A 21 -15.49 -0.71 22.61
C CYS A 21 -15.70 0.73 22.12
N SER A 22 -16.12 0.90 20.86
CA SER A 22 -16.64 2.18 20.31
C SER A 22 -17.80 2.81 21.11
N CYS A 23 -18.49 2.05 21.98
CA CYS A 23 -19.49 2.61 22.89
C CYS A 23 -18.89 3.17 24.19
N LYS A 24 -17.56 3.31 24.27
CA LYS A 24 -16.77 3.83 25.41
C LYS A 24 -16.75 2.94 26.65
N GLU A 25 -17.35 1.77 26.59
CA GLU A 25 -17.33 0.75 27.64
C GLU A 25 -16.22 -0.27 27.40
N GLN A 26 -15.80 -0.93 28.49
CA GLN A 26 -14.80 -2.00 28.44
C GLN A 26 -15.45 -3.37 28.69
N PHE A 27 -15.01 -4.39 27.96
CA PHE A 27 -15.55 -5.74 28.05
C PHE A 27 -14.43 -6.77 28.15
N CYS A 28 -14.68 -7.89 28.82
CA CYS A 28 -13.82 -9.06 28.66
C CYS A 28 -14.06 -9.70 27.29
N GLU A 29 -13.10 -10.49 26.81
CA GLU A 29 -13.13 -11.05 25.46
C GLU A 29 -14.40 -11.83 25.11
N GLY A 30 -14.83 -12.69 26.04
CA GLY A 30 -16.03 -13.50 25.86
C GLY A 30 -17.29 -12.66 25.80
N CYS A 31 -17.39 -11.64 26.66
CA CYS A 31 -18.56 -10.76 26.68
C CYS A 31 -18.64 -9.87 25.45
N PHE A 32 -17.51 -9.35 24.97
CA PHE A 32 -17.47 -8.56 23.75
C PHE A 32 -17.91 -9.39 22.53
N SER A 33 -17.21 -10.49 22.26
CA SER A 33 -17.39 -11.26 21.03
C SER A 33 -18.72 -12.01 20.98
N GLN A 34 -19.12 -12.63 22.10
CA GLN A 34 -20.23 -13.59 22.09
C GLN A 34 -21.58 -12.96 22.47
N LYS A 35 -21.58 -11.85 23.20
CA LYS A 35 -22.79 -11.22 23.72
C LYS A 35 -22.98 -9.79 23.19
N HIS A 36 -21.96 -8.94 23.31
CA HIS A 36 -22.05 -7.53 22.94
C HIS A 36 -22.24 -7.35 21.43
N LEU A 37 -21.35 -7.90 20.60
CA LEU A 37 -21.45 -7.79 19.14
C LEU A 37 -22.73 -8.41 18.55
N LYS A 38 -23.28 -9.46 19.18
CA LYS A 38 -24.57 -10.04 18.74
C LYS A 38 -25.73 -9.08 18.93
N ARG A 39 -25.70 -8.25 19.98
CA ARG A 39 -26.72 -7.25 20.29
C ARG A 39 -26.48 -5.92 19.59
N ARG A 40 -25.22 -5.60 19.34
CA ARG A 40 -24.75 -4.34 18.74
C ARG A 40 -23.75 -4.66 17.62
N PRO A 41 -24.22 -5.10 16.44
CA PRO A 41 -23.35 -5.57 15.35
C PRO A 41 -22.49 -4.45 14.73
N ASP A 42 -22.89 -3.20 14.93
CA ASP A 42 -22.24 -1.98 14.46
C ASP A 42 -21.08 -1.51 15.34
N HIS A 43 -20.98 -2.05 16.57
CA HIS A 43 -19.91 -1.72 17.51
C HIS A 43 -18.59 -2.41 17.16
N ARG A 44 -17.46 -1.77 17.50
CA ARG A 44 -16.12 -2.24 17.12
C ARG A 44 -15.14 -2.21 18.30
N ARG A 45 -14.11 -3.06 18.21
CA ARG A 45 -12.93 -3.04 19.11
C ARG A 45 -12.07 -1.81 18.77
N GLY A 46 -11.57 -1.13 19.79
CA GLY A 46 -10.86 0.14 19.62
C GLY A 46 -11.86 1.27 19.36
N GLY A 47 -11.87 2.26 20.24
CA GLY A 47 -13.00 3.18 20.29
C GLY A 47 -12.77 4.43 21.10
N THR A 48 -11.51 4.84 21.31
CA THR A 48 -11.30 6.20 21.82
C THR A 48 -11.78 7.18 20.75
N SER A 49 -12.27 8.35 21.17
CA SER A 49 -12.62 9.42 20.22
C SER A 49 -11.46 9.76 19.26
N LYS A 50 -10.20 9.54 19.68
CA LYS A 50 -9.01 9.70 18.84
C LYS A 50 -8.95 8.64 17.73
N THR A 51 -9.17 7.37 18.04
CA THR A 51 -9.17 6.26 17.06
C THR A 51 -10.30 6.41 16.05
N GLU A 52 -11.49 6.83 16.48
CA GLU A 52 -12.61 7.10 15.57
C GLU A 52 -12.34 8.32 14.68
N SER A 53 -11.76 9.39 15.24
CA SER A 53 -11.35 10.56 14.47
C SER A 53 -10.27 10.22 13.45
N PHE A 54 -9.31 9.36 13.81
CA PHE A 54 -8.31 8.81 12.91
C PHE A 54 -8.96 8.10 11.73
N TRP A 55 -9.78 7.08 11.97
CA TRP A 55 -10.40 6.30 10.90
C TRP A 55 -11.34 7.15 10.04
N THR A 56 -12.05 8.11 10.63
CA THR A 56 -12.90 9.06 9.90
C THR A 56 -12.09 9.92 8.93
N ARG A 57 -10.88 10.34 9.31
CA ARG A 57 -9.99 11.15 8.47
C ARG A 57 -9.25 10.30 7.42
N VAL A 58 -8.81 9.09 7.80
CA VAL A 58 -8.05 8.18 6.93
C VAL A 58 -8.92 7.47 5.90
N VAL A 59 -10.08 6.95 6.27
CA VAL A 59 -11.01 6.35 5.29
C VAL A 59 -11.80 7.44 4.56
N GLY A 60 -11.88 8.64 5.13
CA GLY A 60 -12.74 9.70 4.65
C GLY A 60 -14.23 9.34 4.80
N ARG A 61 -15.11 10.26 4.39
CA ARG A 61 -16.58 10.09 4.42
C ARG A 61 -17.12 9.05 3.42
N PHE A 62 -16.26 8.24 2.80
CA PHE A 62 -16.62 7.25 1.77
C PHE A 62 -17.31 5.99 2.34
N SER A 63 -17.40 5.85 3.66
CA SER A 63 -18.25 4.81 4.27
C SER A 63 -19.73 5.26 4.29
N GLY A 64 -20.46 4.96 3.22
CA GLY A 64 -21.91 4.78 3.31
C GLY A 64 -22.82 5.98 2.98
N LYS A 65 -22.46 6.81 2.01
CA LYS A 65 -23.39 7.83 1.46
C LYS A 65 -23.61 7.60 -0.03
N THR A 66 -24.88 7.44 -0.43
CA THR A 66 -25.33 6.95 -1.74
C THR A 66 -26.18 7.97 -2.51
N GLY A 67 -26.02 9.27 -2.24
CA GLY A 67 -26.73 10.35 -2.92
C GLY A 67 -26.05 10.82 -4.21
N ILE A 68 -26.80 11.51 -5.07
CA ILE A 68 -26.27 12.11 -6.32
C ILE A 68 -25.16 13.13 -6.03
N ALA A 69 -25.32 13.93 -4.97
CA ALA A 69 -24.28 14.85 -4.51
C ALA A 69 -22.96 14.14 -4.11
N ASP A 70 -23.05 12.87 -3.66
CA ASP A 70 -21.88 12.09 -3.27
C ASP A 70 -21.10 11.58 -4.50
N ILE A 71 -21.78 11.29 -5.61
CA ILE A 71 -21.15 10.88 -6.87
C ILE A 71 -20.35 12.05 -7.46
N GLU A 72 -20.93 13.25 -7.48
CA GLU A 72 -20.26 14.44 -8.00
C GLU A 72 -19.09 14.86 -7.12
N TYR A 73 -19.26 14.78 -5.80
CA TYR A 73 -18.18 14.98 -4.83
C TYR A 73 -17.05 13.96 -5.00
N GLN A 74 -17.37 12.68 -5.18
CA GLN A 74 -16.37 11.66 -5.45
C GLN A 74 -15.62 11.93 -6.76
N ALA A 75 -16.34 12.37 -7.80
CA ALA A 75 -15.73 12.73 -9.07
C ALA A 75 -14.82 13.98 -8.96
N SER A 76 -15.16 14.97 -8.13
CA SER A 76 -14.25 16.10 -7.85
C SER A 76 -12.99 15.66 -7.13
N GLU A 77 -13.08 14.78 -6.14
CA GLU A 77 -11.90 14.25 -5.44
C GLU A 77 -10.97 13.53 -6.43
N PHE A 78 -11.51 12.68 -7.31
CA PHE A 78 -10.68 12.03 -8.35
C PHE A 78 -10.04 13.03 -9.32
N ARG A 79 -10.71 14.14 -9.65
CA ARG A 79 -10.12 15.18 -10.50
C ARG A 79 -8.99 15.92 -9.80
N GLU A 80 -9.13 16.21 -8.50
CA GLU A 80 -8.08 16.80 -7.68
C GLU A 80 -6.87 15.84 -7.53
N ASP A 81 -7.13 14.56 -7.23
CA ASP A 81 -6.10 13.51 -7.11
C ASP A 81 -5.34 13.28 -8.43
N GLN A 82 -5.90 13.71 -9.57
CA GLN A 82 -5.20 13.59 -10.85
C GLN A 82 -3.83 14.27 -10.85
N ARG A 83 -3.66 15.33 -10.06
CA ARG A 83 -2.36 16.04 -9.93
C ARG A 83 -1.26 15.17 -9.33
N ALA A 84 -1.61 14.09 -8.63
CA ALA A 84 -0.68 13.12 -8.08
C ALA A 84 -0.17 12.11 -9.12
N LYS A 85 -0.75 12.07 -10.33
CA LYS A 85 -0.30 11.18 -11.41
C LYS A 85 1.18 11.40 -11.67
N TRP A 86 1.95 10.32 -11.70
CA TRP A 86 3.36 10.36 -12.06
C TRP A 86 3.56 9.86 -13.48
N PHE A 87 3.23 8.60 -13.75
CA PHE A 87 3.27 8.05 -15.10
C PHE A 87 2.19 6.99 -15.32
N GLY A 88 1.93 6.68 -16.58
CA GLY A 88 0.99 5.64 -16.98
C GLY A 88 1.09 5.30 -18.45
N LEU A 89 0.21 4.40 -18.90
CA LEU A 89 0.12 3.98 -20.29
C LEU A 89 -1.04 4.66 -21.00
N ARG A 90 -0.77 5.22 -22.19
CA ARG A 90 -1.80 5.62 -23.15
C ARG A 90 -1.73 4.74 -24.38
N ILE A 91 -2.88 4.21 -24.78
CA ILE A 91 -3.04 3.47 -26.03
C ILE A 91 -3.81 4.37 -26.99
N LEU A 92 -3.26 4.58 -28.18
CA LEU A 92 -3.88 5.34 -29.25
C LEU A 92 -4.17 4.41 -30.42
N ASP A 93 -5.42 4.40 -30.88
CA ASP A 93 -5.80 3.73 -32.13
C ASP A 93 -5.45 4.68 -33.29
N GLN A 94 -4.45 4.31 -34.10
CA GLN A 94 -4.08 5.00 -35.34
C GLN A 94 -4.47 4.12 -36.53
N GLY A 95 -5.73 4.20 -36.94
CA GLY A 95 -6.28 3.36 -38.01
C GLY A 95 -6.27 1.88 -37.64
N ASN A 96 -5.48 1.07 -38.36
CA ASN A 96 -5.36 -0.38 -38.12
C ASN A 96 -4.29 -0.76 -37.08
N HIS A 97 -3.55 0.21 -36.52
CA HIS A 97 -2.48 -0.08 -35.56
C HIS A 97 -2.72 0.58 -34.20
N ARG A 98 -2.38 -0.15 -33.13
CA ARG A 98 -2.41 0.34 -31.76
C ARG A 98 -1.03 0.77 -31.32
N VAL A 99 -0.87 2.07 -31.12
CA VAL A 99 0.37 2.65 -30.62
C VAL A 99 0.26 2.75 -29.10
N SER A 100 1.21 2.11 -28.41
CA SER A 100 1.33 2.18 -26.95
C SER A 100 2.35 3.26 -26.59
N THR A 101 2.01 4.15 -25.68
CA THR A 101 2.84 5.30 -25.29
C THR A 101 2.89 5.40 -23.77
N ILE A 102 4.09 5.40 -23.20
CA ILE A 102 4.29 5.76 -21.80
C ILE A 102 4.19 7.27 -21.68
N VAL A 103 3.38 7.72 -20.74
CA VAL A 103 3.15 9.13 -20.48
C VAL A 103 3.68 9.44 -19.08
N GLU A 104 4.65 10.34 -19.00
CA GLU A 104 5.28 10.81 -17.76
C GLU A 104 4.87 12.28 -17.54
N THR A 105 4.24 12.57 -16.42
CA THR A 105 3.90 13.93 -16.01
C THR A 105 5.12 14.61 -15.36
N PRO A 106 5.13 15.95 -15.20
CA PRO A 106 6.21 16.63 -14.48
C PRO A 106 6.22 16.38 -12.95
N ARG A 107 5.28 15.59 -12.42
CA ARG A 107 5.03 15.43 -10.98
C ARG A 107 6.27 15.19 -10.12
N TYR A 108 7.13 14.25 -10.48
CA TYR A 108 8.35 13.96 -9.72
C TYR A 108 9.30 15.16 -9.68
N ARG A 109 9.51 15.81 -10.84
CA ARG A 109 10.34 17.01 -10.94
C ARG A 109 9.78 18.16 -10.11
N ASP A 110 8.47 18.38 -10.19
CA ASP A 110 7.81 19.47 -9.49
C ASP A 110 7.85 19.24 -7.97
N LEU A 111 7.63 18.01 -7.49
CA LEU A 111 7.80 17.66 -6.08
C LEU A 111 9.23 17.89 -5.59
N MET A 112 10.24 17.55 -6.40
CA MET A 112 11.63 17.82 -6.07
C MET A 112 11.93 19.31 -5.98
N ASP A 113 11.44 20.10 -6.93
CA ASP A 113 11.61 21.56 -6.91
C ASP A 113 10.92 22.19 -5.69
N TYR A 114 9.71 21.75 -5.36
CA TYR A 114 9.01 22.19 -4.15
C TYR A 114 9.72 21.76 -2.87
N SER A 115 10.29 20.56 -2.82
CA SER A 115 11.05 20.08 -1.65
C SER A 115 12.32 20.91 -1.43
N LEU A 116 13.06 21.22 -2.50
CA LEU A 116 14.27 22.06 -2.43
C LEU A 116 13.98 23.47 -1.88
N HIS A 117 12.77 23.98 -2.10
CA HIS A 117 12.35 25.31 -1.68
C HIS A 117 11.33 25.29 -0.54
N HIS A 118 11.13 24.15 0.13
CA HIS A 118 10.07 23.97 1.12
C HIS A 118 10.24 24.91 2.32
N ASN A 119 11.47 25.01 2.83
CA ASN A 119 11.84 25.84 3.97
C ASN A 119 13.07 26.68 3.66
N LYS A 120 13.28 27.79 4.39
CA LYS A 120 14.50 28.62 4.26
C LYS A 120 15.81 27.83 4.49
N ASN A 121 15.71 26.75 5.27
CA ASN A 121 16.83 25.89 5.63
C ASN A 121 16.85 24.58 4.82
N SER A 122 16.00 24.43 3.79
CA SER A 122 16.03 23.26 2.92
C SER A 122 17.42 23.08 2.30
N PRO A 123 17.97 21.85 2.27
CA PRO A 123 19.27 21.59 1.66
C PRO A 123 19.29 21.95 0.17
N LYS A 124 20.41 22.47 -0.32
CA LYS A 124 20.62 22.79 -1.74
C LYS A 124 20.73 21.55 -2.64
N THR A 125 20.91 20.39 -2.03
CA THR A 125 21.01 19.09 -2.71
C THR A 125 20.24 18.09 -1.88
N GLN A 126 19.38 17.31 -2.55
CA GLN A 126 18.53 16.31 -1.93
C GLN A 126 18.68 14.98 -2.68
N PHE A 127 18.61 13.89 -1.93
CA PHE A 127 18.64 12.52 -2.44
C PHE A 127 17.30 11.86 -2.11
N PRO A 128 16.29 12.01 -2.98
CA PRO A 128 14.95 11.53 -2.70
C PRO A 128 14.93 10.01 -2.59
N SER A 129 14.06 9.49 -1.72
CA SER A 129 13.78 8.07 -1.64
C SER A 129 12.38 7.74 -2.13
N ILE A 130 12.26 6.73 -2.99
CA ILE A 130 10.97 6.27 -3.50
C ILE A 130 10.59 4.95 -2.84
N THR A 131 9.44 4.96 -2.16
CA THR A 131 8.81 3.77 -1.58
C THR A 131 7.54 3.43 -2.36
N SER A 132 7.55 2.31 -3.08
CA SER A 132 6.46 1.95 -3.99
C SER A 132 5.55 0.88 -3.43
N PHE A 133 4.24 1.10 -3.47
CA PHE A 133 3.22 0.14 -3.06
C PHE A 133 2.64 -0.56 -4.28
N VAL A 134 2.85 -1.88 -4.34
CA VAL A 134 2.38 -2.77 -5.41
C VAL A 134 1.60 -3.92 -4.81
N GLY A 135 0.72 -4.56 -5.60
CA GLY A 135 -0.09 -5.67 -5.10
C GLY A 135 -1.46 -5.75 -5.75
N LEU A 136 -2.25 -6.74 -5.32
CA LEU A 136 -3.57 -6.99 -5.88
C LEU A 136 -4.53 -5.80 -5.68
N THR A 137 -5.53 -5.70 -6.55
CA THR A 137 -6.68 -4.81 -6.35
C THR A 137 -7.40 -5.18 -5.05
N GLY A 138 -7.80 -4.18 -4.27
CA GLY A 138 -8.47 -4.40 -2.98
C GLY A 138 -7.56 -4.78 -1.81
N ALA A 139 -6.25 -4.94 -2.01
CA ALA A 139 -5.31 -5.30 -0.93
C ALA A 139 -5.07 -4.18 0.12
N GLY A 140 -5.56 -2.96 -0.12
CA GLY A 140 -5.46 -1.83 0.82
C GLY A 140 -4.25 -0.91 0.65
N LYS A 141 -3.57 -0.95 -0.51
CA LYS A 141 -2.39 -0.11 -0.82
C LYS A 141 -2.60 1.38 -0.54
N SER A 142 -3.59 1.98 -1.19
CA SER A 142 -3.94 3.39 -1.07
C SER A 142 -4.35 3.76 0.37
N LEU A 143 -4.99 2.85 1.10
CA LEU A 143 -5.34 3.03 2.51
C LEU A 143 -4.12 3.02 3.44
N LEU A 144 -3.14 2.14 3.17
CA LEU A 144 -1.87 2.11 3.91
C LEU A 144 -1.07 3.39 3.69
N ILE A 145 -0.92 3.83 2.44
CA ILE A 145 -0.25 5.11 2.12
C ILE A 145 -0.94 6.27 2.86
N ARG A 146 -2.27 6.34 2.79
CA ARG A 146 -3.04 7.37 3.47
C ARG A 146 -2.90 7.33 4.99
N THR A 147 -2.77 6.14 5.56
CA THR A 147 -2.46 5.95 6.99
C THR A 147 -1.08 6.48 7.34
N LEU A 148 -0.05 6.10 6.58
CA LEU A 148 1.33 6.55 6.80
C LEU A 148 1.41 8.08 6.75
N LEU A 149 0.82 8.66 5.72
CA LEU A 149 0.83 10.10 5.53
C LEU A 149 0.01 10.86 6.60
N TYR A 150 -1.05 10.26 7.13
CA TYR A 150 -1.77 10.82 8.29
C TYR A 150 -0.87 10.93 9.52
N HIS A 151 -0.01 9.93 9.76
CA HIS A 151 0.88 9.89 10.91
C HIS A 151 2.13 10.75 10.74
N ALA A 152 2.57 10.94 9.50
CA ALA A 152 3.70 11.79 9.13
C ALA A 152 3.48 13.29 9.36
N ARG A 153 2.24 13.76 9.31
CA ARG A 153 1.94 15.19 9.32
C ARG A 153 2.10 15.84 10.70
N GLU A 154 2.34 17.14 10.71
CA GLU A 154 2.26 17.93 11.94
C GLU A 154 0.80 18.19 12.34
N PRO A 155 0.48 18.23 13.65
CA PRO A 155 -0.89 18.46 14.14
C PRO A 155 -1.55 19.77 13.68
N GLN A 156 -0.76 20.76 13.26
CA GLN A 156 -1.22 22.08 12.83
C GLN A 156 -1.48 22.19 11.32
N GLU A 157 -1.15 21.17 10.52
CA GLU A 157 -1.47 21.13 9.09
C GLU A 157 -2.97 20.85 8.90
N SER A 158 -3.76 21.93 8.89
CA SER A 158 -5.18 21.90 8.60
C SER A 158 -5.41 21.79 7.09
N ASP A 159 -5.85 20.60 6.67
CA ASP A 159 -6.84 20.39 5.61
C ASP A 159 -6.44 20.33 4.13
N LEU A 160 -5.15 20.33 3.75
CA LEU A 160 -4.74 20.11 2.35
C LEU A 160 -3.71 18.99 2.19
N PHE A 161 -4.03 17.84 2.76
CA PHE A 161 -3.17 16.68 2.66
C PHE A 161 -3.42 15.92 1.35
N GLU A 162 -2.43 15.91 0.46
CA GLU A 162 -2.49 15.17 -0.80
C GLU A 162 -2.35 13.67 -0.52
N ALA A 163 -3.46 12.95 -0.61
CA ALA A 163 -3.56 11.55 -0.24
C ALA A 163 -4.24 10.74 -1.33
N PRO A 164 -3.90 9.45 -1.48
CA PRO A 164 -4.68 8.56 -2.31
C PRO A 164 -6.16 8.54 -1.89
N ILE A 165 -7.04 8.38 -2.87
CA ILE A 165 -8.45 8.12 -2.62
C ILE A 165 -8.60 6.64 -2.26
N PRO A 166 -9.07 6.30 -1.05
CA PRO A 166 -9.25 4.90 -0.67
C PRO A 166 -10.39 4.27 -1.47
N GLY A 167 -10.20 3.02 -1.87
CA GLY A 167 -11.24 2.23 -2.52
C GLY A 167 -12.38 1.86 -1.59
N GLN A 168 -13.55 1.55 -2.16
CA GLN A 168 -14.67 1.04 -1.37
C GLN A 168 -14.31 -0.32 -0.76
N THR A 169 -14.57 -0.49 0.54
CA THR A 169 -14.23 -1.71 1.30
C THR A 169 -15.33 -2.77 1.27
N SER A 170 -16.47 -2.49 0.62
CA SER A 170 -17.65 -3.38 0.62
C SER A 170 -18.49 -3.19 -0.64
N GLY A 171 -19.13 -4.26 -1.10
CA GLY A 171 -19.96 -4.28 -2.31
C GLY A 171 -19.20 -4.67 -3.58
N SER A 172 -19.91 -4.70 -4.72
CA SER A 172 -19.34 -5.04 -6.03
C SER A 172 -18.21 -4.10 -6.48
N SER A 173 -18.18 -2.87 -5.97
CA SER A 173 -17.13 -1.88 -6.23
C SER A 173 -15.81 -2.15 -5.50
N ALA A 174 -15.78 -3.03 -4.49
CA ALA A 174 -14.54 -3.41 -3.81
C ALA A 174 -13.57 -4.23 -4.69
N MET A 175 -14.08 -4.80 -5.78
CA MET A 175 -13.28 -5.55 -6.77
C MET A 175 -12.67 -4.65 -7.86
N ILE A 176 -12.97 -3.35 -7.86
CA ILE A 176 -12.54 -2.39 -8.87
C ILE A 176 -11.31 -1.63 -8.35
N SER A 177 -10.27 -1.48 -9.17
CA SER A 177 -9.10 -0.68 -8.78
C SER A 177 -9.52 0.78 -8.62
N THR A 178 -9.03 1.45 -7.58
CA THR A 178 -9.39 2.85 -7.30
C THR A 178 -8.41 3.78 -7.99
N THR A 179 -7.12 3.55 -7.77
CA THR A 179 -6.01 4.19 -8.47
C THR A 179 -5.89 3.60 -9.88
N GLY A 180 -5.84 4.48 -10.89
CA GLY A 180 -5.36 4.12 -12.22
C GLY A 180 -3.91 4.55 -12.42
N GLU A 181 -3.13 3.81 -13.19
CA GLU A 181 -1.73 4.11 -13.48
C GLU A 181 -0.84 4.13 -12.22
N VAL A 182 0.14 5.04 -12.13
CA VAL A 182 0.99 5.23 -10.96
C VAL A 182 0.90 6.68 -10.46
N ASN A 183 0.54 6.87 -9.20
CA ASN A 183 0.54 8.16 -8.50
C ASN A 183 1.76 8.29 -7.57
N LEU A 184 2.16 9.53 -7.25
CA LEU A 184 3.29 9.82 -6.37
C LEU A 184 2.93 10.92 -5.35
N TYR A 185 3.08 10.61 -4.06
CA TYR A 185 2.70 11.46 -2.94
C TYR A 185 3.93 11.79 -2.06
N PRO A 186 4.10 13.06 -1.65
CA PRO A 186 5.14 13.42 -0.70
C PRO A 186 4.81 12.98 0.72
N GLU A 187 5.80 12.41 1.41
CA GLU A 187 5.72 12.15 2.84
C GLU A 187 6.04 13.44 3.61
N PRO A 188 5.09 14.00 4.39
CA PRO A 188 5.23 15.34 4.96
C PRO A 188 6.44 15.53 5.86
N SER A 189 6.78 14.56 6.71
CA SER A 189 7.83 14.75 7.74
C SER A 189 9.25 14.82 7.16
N SER A 190 9.48 14.15 6.02
CA SER A 190 10.75 14.16 5.29
C SER A 190 10.81 15.23 4.20
N PHE A 191 9.69 15.88 3.88
CA PHE A 191 9.65 16.88 2.81
C PHE A 191 10.53 18.09 3.16
N GLY A 192 11.38 18.52 2.21
CA GLY A 192 12.35 19.58 2.47
C GLY A 192 13.60 19.19 3.26
N THR A 193 13.74 17.92 3.66
CA THR A 193 14.97 17.39 4.28
C THR A 193 16.01 17.01 3.23
N GLU A 194 17.18 16.47 3.63
CA GLU A 194 18.20 15.97 2.70
C GLU A 194 17.71 14.76 1.90
N THR A 195 16.79 13.97 2.46
CA THR A 195 16.28 12.74 1.87
C THR A 195 14.75 12.73 1.90
N PRO A 196 14.07 13.52 1.05
CA PRO A 196 12.61 13.52 0.99
C PRO A 196 12.09 12.17 0.52
N ILE A 197 11.04 11.66 1.18
CA ILE A 197 10.43 10.37 0.86
C ILE A 197 9.17 10.60 0.02
N PHE A 198 9.04 9.81 -1.05
CA PHE A 198 7.86 9.80 -1.90
C PHE A 198 7.21 8.41 -1.93
N PHE A 199 5.91 8.35 -1.67
CA PHE A 199 5.13 7.12 -1.80
C PHE A 199 4.54 7.00 -3.20
N ALA A 200 4.89 5.94 -3.92
CA ALA A 200 4.25 5.62 -5.19
C ALA A 200 3.09 4.64 -4.98
N ASP A 201 1.88 5.02 -5.39
CA ASP A 201 0.70 4.13 -5.39
C ASP A 201 0.48 3.56 -6.79
N CYS A 202 0.72 2.27 -6.96
CA CYS A 202 0.53 1.58 -8.22
C CYS A 202 -0.90 1.04 -8.35
N GLU A 203 -1.48 1.11 -9.55
CA GLU A 203 -2.71 0.42 -9.90
C GLU A 203 -2.68 -1.07 -9.47
N GLY A 204 -3.81 -1.55 -8.95
CA GLY A 204 -3.92 -2.92 -8.46
C GLY A 204 -3.89 -3.96 -9.57
N LEU A 205 -3.14 -5.04 -9.33
CA LEU A 205 -3.12 -6.21 -10.21
C LEU A 205 -4.51 -6.89 -10.25
N MET A 206 -4.82 -7.57 -11.36
CA MET A 206 -6.05 -8.36 -11.56
C MET A 206 -7.38 -7.59 -11.42
N GLY A 207 -7.34 -6.26 -11.37
CA GLY A 207 -8.54 -5.42 -11.32
C GLY A 207 -9.21 -5.27 -12.68
N THR A 208 -10.45 -4.81 -12.65
CA THR A 208 -11.11 -4.21 -13.82
C THR A 208 -10.63 -2.77 -14.03
N GLU A 209 -11.10 -2.12 -15.09
CA GLU A 209 -10.79 -0.71 -15.34
C GLU A 209 -11.04 0.14 -14.08
N PRO A 210 -10.05 0.92 -13.62
CA PRO A 210 -10.14 1.62 -12.35
C PRO A 210 -11.16 2.74 -12.40
N VAL A 211 -11.78 3.02 -11.24
CA VAL A 211 -12.77 4.09 -11.07
C VAL A 211 -12.17 5.44 -11.47
N ALA A 212 -10.90 5.68 -11.12
CA ALA A 212 -10.17 6.89 -11.49
C ALA A 212 -10.11 7.13 -13.02
N ALA A 213 -10.04 6.10 -13.86
CA ALA A 213 -9.92 6.27 -15.31
C ALA A 213 -11.12 7.01 -15.93
N LYS A 214 -12.30 6.98 -15.28
CA LYS A 214 -13.49 7.71 -15.72
C LYS A 214 -13.38 9.21 -15.51
N HIS A 215 -12.53 9.64 -14.58
CA HIS A 215 -12.46 11.02 -14.11
C HIS A 215 -11.08 11.66 -14.36
N GLN A 216 -10.05 10.84 -14.60
CA GLN A 216 -8.66 11.29 -14.71
C GLN A 216 -8.13 11.15 -16.16
N ASN A 217 -8.55 12.04 -17.06
CA ASN A 217 -8.14 12.02 -18.47
C ASN A 217 -7.17 13.15 -18.86
N ASP A 218 -7.16 14.28 -18.14
CA ASP A 218 -6.50 15.50 -18.61
C ASP A 218 -4.98 15.49 -18.38
N TRP A 219 -4.49 14.63 -17.48
CA TRP A 219 -3.06 14.49 -17.17
C TRP A 219 -2.21 14.11 -18.38
N VAL A 220 -2.79 13.42 -19.37
CA VAL A 220 -2.11 12.98 -20.60
C VAL A 220 -1.74 14.16 -21.51
N THR A 221 -2.45 15.28 -21.36
CA THR A 221 -2.25 16.51 -22.14
C THR A 221 -1.76 17.68 -21.29
N ALA A 222 -1.49 17.44 -20.00
CA ALA A 222 -0.99 18.48 -19.09
C ALA A 222 0.35 19.05 -19.57
N ALA A 223 0.59 20.33 -19.25
CA ALA A 223 1.83 21.00 -19.58
C ALA A 223 3.02 20.29 -18.91
N GLY A 224 4.13 20.16 -19.65
CA GLY A 224 5.33 19.49 -19.15
C GLY A 224 5.30 17.96 -19.21
N THR A 225 4.19 17.34 -19.63
CA THR A 225 4.10 15.90 -19.85
C THR A 225 4.99 15.44 -21.01
N ARG A 226 5.75 14.37 -20.79
CA ARG A 226 6.59 13.68 -21.78
C ARG A 226 5.92 12.39 -22.24
N LYS A 227 6.12 12.05 -23.51
CA LYS A 227 5.51 10.88 -24.16
C LYS A 227 6.59 10.04 -24.81
N TYR A 228 6.60 8.76 -24.48
CA TYR A 228 7.58 7.79 -24.96
C TYR A 228 6.84 6.67 -25.67
N GLU A 229 6.90 6.66 -27.00
CA GLU A 229 6.32 5.58 -27.80
C GLU A 229 7.10 4.28 -27.55
N ILE A 230 6.37 3.20 -27.31
CA ILE A 230 6.95 1.87 -27.11
C ILE A 230 6.59 0.98 -28.30
N ARG A 231 7.60 0.29 -28.82
CA ARG A 231 7.47 -0.57 -30.02
C ARG A 231 6.59 -1.80 -29.80
N ILE A 232 6.33 -2.15 -28.55
CA ILE A 232 5.52 -3.31 -28.18
C ILE A 232 4.10 -2.82 -27.94
N THR A 233 3.16 -3.29 -28.75
CA THR A 233 1.74 -3.11 -28.46
C THR A 233 1.43 -3.85 -27.16
N MET A 234 0.99 -3.11 -26.15
CA MET A 234 0.57 -3.65 -24.87
C MET A 234 -0.80 -3.14 -24.52
N ASP A 235 -1.59 -3.99 -23.86
CA ASP A 235 -2.81 -3.53 -23.23
C ASP A 235 -2.52 -2.98 -21.82
N ARG A 236 -3.54 -2.35 -21.22
CA ARG A 236 -3.44 -1.85 -19.84
C ARG A 236 -3.14 -2.97 -18.84
N ARG A 237 -3.67 -4.17 -19.06
CA ARG A 237 -3.48 -5.30 -18.13
C ARG A 237 -2.02 -5.75 -18.13
N ASP A 238 -1.37 -5.76 -19.29
CA ASP A 238 0.05 -6.04 -19.44
C ASP A 238 0.90 -4.96 -18.78
N ALA A 239 0.50 -3.69 -18.92
CA ALA A 239 1.20 -2.58 -18.25
C ALA A 239 1.16 -2.72 -16.72
N VAL A 240 -0.01 -2.97 -16.15
CA VAL A 240 -0.18 -3.14 -14.70
C VAL A 240 0.54 -4.39 -14.18
N LYS A 241 0.55 -5.49 -14.95
CA LYS A 241 1.18 -6.76 -14.54
C LYS A 241 2.69 -6.77 -14.67
N ALA A 242 3.23 -6.09 -15.69
CA ALA A 242 4.63 -6.21 -16.07
C ALA A 242 5.34 -4.85 -16.13
N LEU A 243 4.80 -3.86 -16.84
CA LEU A 243 5.51 -2.59 -17.06
C LEU A 243 5.70 -1.81 -15.75
N TYR A 244 4.62 -1.54 -14.99
CA TYR A 244 4.70 -0.72 -13.78
C TYR A 244 5.57 -1.37 -12.71
N PRO A 245 5.40 -2.65 -12.36
CA PRO A 245 6.27 -3.28 -11.37
C PRO A 245 7.74 -3.29 -11.78
N ARG A 246 8.06 -3.41 -13.08
CA ARG A 246 9.44 -3.34 -13.58
C ARG A 246 10.03 -1.95 -13.44
N LEU A 247 9.30 -0.91 -13.83
CA LEU A 247 9.76 0.48 -13.67
C LEU A 247 9.94 0.81 -12.18
N LEU A 248 8.98 0.44 -11.35
CA LEU A 248 9.06 0.66 -9.90
C LEU A 248 10.20 -0.13 -9.27
N TYR A 249 10.52 -1.34 -9.75
CA TYR A 249 11.69 -2.08 -9.26
C TYR A 249 13.01 -1.36 -9.53
N ILE A 250 13.10 -0.62 -10.65
CA ILE A 250 14.31 0.15 -11.01
C ILE A 250 14.40 1.45 -10.22
N PHE A 251 13.27 2.12 -9.99
CA PHE A 251 13.25 3.47 -9.40
C PHE A 251 13.08 3.51 -7.89
N SER A 252 12.64 2.41 -7.27
CA SER A 252 12.37 2.42 -5.83
C SER A 252 13.59 2.03 -5.02
N ASP A 253 13.76 2.66 -3.86
CA ASP A 253 14.64 2.16 -2.81
C ASP A 253 13.94 1.09 -1.98
N VAL A 254 12.61 1.19 -1.84
CA VAL A 254 11.78 0.24 -1.09
C VAL A 254 10.55 -0.14 -1.91
N ILE A 255 10.28 -1.44 -2.02
CA ILE A 255 9.06 -1.98 -2.63
C ILE A 255 8.21 -2.62 -1.52
N CYS A 256 7.01 -2.06 -1.32
CA CYS A 256 5.99 -2.60 -0.45
C CYS A 256 5.00 -3.45 -1.26
N TYR A 257 5.14 -4.77 -1.21
CA TYR A 257 4.15 -5.68 -1.80
C TYR A 257 3.01 -5.94 -0.82
N VAL A 258 1.80 -5.47 -1.12
CA VAL A 258 0.63 -5.59 -0.25
C VAL A 258 -0.26 -6.76 -0.69
N THR A 259 -0.52 -7.68 0.24
CA THR A 259 -1.45 -8.81 0.07
C THR A 259 -2.28 -9.02 1.32
N SER A 260 -3.51 -9.52 1.19
CA SER A 260 -4.32 -10.00 2.34
C SER A 260 -4.35 -11.53 2.43
N ASP A 261 -3.81 -12.21 1.42
CA ASP A 261 -3.83 -13.66 1.31
C ASP A 261 -2.44 -14.24 1.55
N HIS A 262 -2.33 -15.05 2.60
CA HIS A 262 -1.12 -15.78 2.95
C HIS A 262 -0.98 -17.07 2.15
N LYS A 263 -2.06 -17.58 1.54
CA LYS A 263 -2.04 -18.85 0.80
C LYS A 263 -1.37 -18.72 -0.57
N SER A 264 -1.26 -17.51 -1.09
CA SER A 264 -0.63 -17.20 -2.37
C SER A 264 0.85 -16.78 -2.25
N TRP A 265 1.52 -17.11 -1.14
CA TRP A 265 2.95 -16.79 -0.96
C TRP A 265 3.86 -17.41 -2.03
N ALA A 266 3.58 -18.62 -2.48
CA ALA A 266 4.29 -19.26 -3.60
C ALA A 266 4.17 -18.44 -4.90
N ASP A 267 2.93 -18.14 -5.30
CA ASP A 267 2.65 -17.32 -6.50
C ASP A 267 3.26 -15.91 -6.40
N LEU A 268 3.24 -15.34 -5.19
CA LEU A 268 3.87 -14.06 -4.88
C LEU A 268 5.38 -14.14 -5.07
N ALA A 269 6.03 -15.19 -4.57
CA ALA A 269 7.47 -15.36 -4.68
C ALA A 269 7.91 -15.50 -6.14
N VAL A 270 7.22 -16.33 -6.92
CA VAL A 270 7.44 -16.46 -8.37
C VAL A 270 7.32 -15.10 -9.06
N ARG A 271 6.25 -14.35 -8.76
CA ARG A 271 6.00 -13.03 -9.38
C ARG A 271 7.08 -12.01 -9.05
N LEU A 272 7.53 -11.92 -7.80
CA LEU A 272 8.60 -11.01 -7.39
C LEU A 272 9.93 -11.37 -8.09
N MET A 273 10.20 -12.66 -8.27
CA MET A 273 11.37 -13.12 -9.00
C MET A 273 11.27 -12.81 -10.51
N GLU A 274 10.09 -12.91 -11.12
CA GLU A 274 9.90 -12.48 -12.51
C GLU A 274 10.11 -10.98 -12.68
N TRP A 275 9.61 -10.17 -11.75
CA TRP A 275 9.79 -8.71 -11.78
C TRP A 275 11.27 -8.33 -11.65
N SER A 276 11.97 -8.90 -10.66
CA SER A 276 13.38 -8.64 -10.44
C SER A 276 14.25 -9.12 -11.60
N LYS A 277 13.98 -10.31 -12.16
CA LYS A 277 14.70 -10.84 -13.32
C LYS A 277 14.65 -9.84 -14.49
N VAL A 278 13.45 -9.36 -14.83
CA VAL A 278 13.31 -8.49 -16.00
C VAL A 278 13.80 -7.06 -15.72
N GLY A 279 13.64 -6.58 -14.50
CA GLY A 279 14.15 -5.28 -14.05
C GLY A 279 15.69 -5.24 -14.01
N ALA A 280 16.33 -6.28 -13.47
CA ALA A 280 17.78 -6.34 -13.32
C ALA A 280 18.52 -6.69 -14.63
N GLN A 281 18.01 -7.63 -15.44
CA GLN A 281 18.72 -8.10 -16.64
C GLN A 281 18.84 -7.06 -17.76
N ASN A 282 17.95 -6.07 -17.80
CA ASN A 282 17.91 -5.06 -18.88
C ASN A 282 18.40 -3.68 -18.44
N THR A 283 18.83 -3.53 -17.18
CA THR A 283 19.30 -2.24 -16.64
C THR A 283 20.82 -2.26 -16.59
N ILE A 284 21.43 -1.66 -17.61
CA ILE A 284 22.87 -1.40 -17.65
C ILE A 284 23.14 -0.33 -16.58
N ASN A 285 23.64 -0.74 -15.40
CA ASN A 285 23.97 0.10 -14.22
C ASN A 285 22.89 0.27 -13.14
N GLN A 286 22.16 -0.79 -12.73
CA GLN A 286 21.43 -0.72 -11.46
C GLN A 286 22.44 -0.68 -10.29
N CYS A 287 22.70 0.52 -9.75
CA CYS A 287 23.72 0.74 -8.71
C CYS A 287 23.28 0.23 -7.32
N SER A 288 21.99 0.04 -7.07
CA SER A 288 21.44 -0.45 -5.81
C SER A 288 20.22 -1.36 -6.02
N LEU A 289 20.09 -2.39 -5.18
CA LEU A 289 18.92 -3.26 -5.14
C LEU A 289 17.87 -2.68 -4.18
N PRO A 290 16.58 -2.66 -4.54
CA PRO A 290 15.53 -2.22 -3.63
C PRO A 290 15.43 -3.14 -2.41
N ALA A 291 15.06 -2.58 -1.26
CA ALA A 291 14.54 -3.35 -0.14
C ALA A 291 13.11 -3.80 -0.46
N LEU A 292 12.72 -4.98 0.03
CA LEU A 292 11.39 -5.53 -0.15
C LEU A 292 10.69 -5.67 1.20
N ILE A 293 9.50 -5.08 1.31
CA ILE A 293 8.58 -5.27 2.42
C ILE A 293 7.32 -5.96 1.90
N ILE A 294 7.07 -7.20 2.32
CA ILE A 294 5.83 -7.92 2.05
C ILE A 294 4.85 -7.58 3.19
N ILE A 295 3.82 -6.81 2.89
CA ILE A 295 2.80 -6.41 3.86
C ILE A 295 1.64 -7.40 3.75
N LEU A 296 1.51 -8.28 4.74
CA LEU A 296 0.34 -9.14 4.91
C LEU A 296 -0.74 -8.34 5.66
N ASN A 297 -1.55 -7.62 4.88
CA ASN A 297 -2.55 -6.68 5.34
C ASN A 297 -3.91 -7.32 5.62
N ALA A 298 -4.36 -7.19 6.87
CA ALA A 298 -5.67 -7.61 7.33
C ALA A 298 -6.00 -9.09 6.99
N PRO A 299 -5.07 -10.04 7.18
CA PRO A 299 -5.32 -11.43 6.83
C PRO A 299 -6.31 -12.07 7.81
N LYS A 300 -6.94 -13.16 7.38
CA LYS A 300 -7.81 -13.96 8.25
C LYS A 300 -7.05 -14.87 9.23
N ILE A 301 -5.74 -15.07 9.02
CA ILE A 301 -4.90 -15.87 9.90
C ILE A 301 -4.41 -15.03 11.08
N GLU A 302 -4.49 -15.59 12.27
CA GLU A 302 -3.90 -15.04 13.48
C GLU A 302 -2.65 -15.84 13.83
N ASN A 303 -1.54 -15.15 14.07
CA ASN A 303 -0.32 -15.74 14.57
C ASN A 303 0.31 -14.77 15.57
N GLU A 304 0.20 -15.09 16.86
CA GLU A 304 0.68 -14.22 17.94
C GLU A 304 2.20 -14.02 17.85
N ASN A 305 2.94 -15.02 17.33
CA ASN A 305 4.38 -14.92 17.18
C ASN A 305 4.79 -13.76 16.25
N TRP A 306 3.96 -13.44 15.24
CA TRP A 306 4.22 -12.36 14.29
C TRP A 306 4.06 -10.96 14.87
N ILE A 307 3.46 -10.84 16.07
CA ILE A 307 3.31 -9.56 16.78
C ILE A 307 4.03 -9.53 18.15
N SER A 308 4.60 -10.65 18.59
CA SER A 308 5.18 -10.84 19.93
C SER A 308 6.59 -10.23 20.14
N GLY A 309 6.97 -9.22 19.35
CA GLY A 309 8.30 -8.60 19.39
C GLY A 309 9.41 -9.38 18.67
N ASN A 310 9.14 -10.59 18.17
CA ASN A 310 10.01 -11.26 17.20
C ASN A 310 9.71 -10.76 15.78
N TYR A 311 10.32 -9.64 15.41
CA TYR A 311 10.10 -9.01 14.10
C TYR A 311 10.43 -9.92 12.92
N ASN A 312 11.28 -10.94 13.09
CA ASN A 312 11.70 -11.83 12.01
C ASN A 312 10.83 -13.09 11.86
N ALA A 313 9.93 -13.38 12.81
CA ALA A 313 9.12 -14.60 12.79
C ALA A 313 8.33 -14.76 11.49
N ALA A 314 7.63 -13.69 11.08
CA ALA A 314 6.81 -13.71 9.87
C ALA A 314 7.64 -13.88 8.59
N THR A 315 8.83 -13.28 8.56
CA THR A 315 9.77 -13.41 7.44
C THR A 315 10.33 -14.84 7.33
N ALA A 316 10.67 -15.46 8.47
CA ALA A 316 11.15 -16.83 8.52
C ALA A 316 10.07 -17.82 8.04
N ASP A 317 8.83 -17.66 8.52
CA ASP A 317 7.70 -18.50 8.12
C ASP A 317 7.40 -18.37 6.62
N PHE A 318 7.52 -17.15 6.06
CA PHE A 318 7.40 -16.93 4.61
C PHE A 318 8.43 -17.73 3.83
N PHE A 319 9.72 -17.60 4.17
CA PHE A 319 10.77 -18.33 3.44
C PHE A 319 10.65 -19.84 3.60
N GLN A 320 10.26 -20.33 4.79
CA GLN A 320 9.99 -21.74 5.00
C GLN A 320 8.85 -22.25 4.10
N ALA A 321 7.78 -21.45 3.94
CA ALA A 321 6.63 -21.84 3.14
C ALA A 321 6.92 -21.88 1.63
N VAL A 322 7.82 -21.01 1.13
CA VAL A 322 8.12 -20.93 -0.30
C VAL A 322 9.38 -21.68 -0.72
N ASP A 323 10.18 -22.23 0.21
CA ASP A 323 11.50 -22.79 -0.14
C ASP A 323 11.42 -23.94 -1.15
N GLU A 324 10.39 -24.78 -1.09
CA GLU A 324 10.20 -25.88 -2.05
C GLU A 324 9.89 -25.39 -3.47
N GLU A 325 9.35 -24.17 -3.63
CA GLU A 325 9.04 -23.59 -4.94
C GLU A 325 10.28 -23.43 -5.83
N ILE A 326 11.47 -23.28 -5.22
CA ILE A 326 12.73 -23.21 -5.98
C ILE A 326 12.99 -24.49 -6.78
N ARG A 327 12.47 -25.64 -6.30
CA ARG A 327 12.59 -26.93 -6.95
C ARG A 327 11.42 -27.19 -7.86
N GLU A 328 10.20 -26.81 -7.49
CA GLU A 328 8.99 -27.12 -8.28
C GLU A 328 8.84 -26.22 -9.51
N ASN A 329 9.18 -24.94 -9.39
CA ASN A 329 9.01 -23.97 -10.47
C ASN A 329 10.24 -23.92 -11.40
N ASN A 330 10.04 -24.20 -12.69
CA ASN A 330 11.12 -24.22 -13.68
C ASN A 330 11.87 -22.89 -13.81
N MET A 331 11.18 -21.76 -13.68
CA MET A 331 11.78 -20.43 -13.79
C MET A 331 12.68 -20.14 -12.57
N LEU A 332 12.19 -20.44 -11.37
CA LEU A 332 12.97 -20.30 -10.13
C LEU A 332 14.18 -21.24 -10.13
N ARG A 333 14.00 -22.49 -10.56
CA ARG A 333 15.09 -23.47 -10.65
C ARG A 333 16.21 -23.00 -11.58
N GLU A 334 15.86 -22.43 -12.73
CA GLU A 334 16.84 -21.90 -13.68
C GLU A 334 17.54 -20.66 -13.13
N LEU A 335 16.82 -19.74 -12.49
CA LEU A 335 17.43 -18.58 -11.81
C LEU A 335 18.39 -19.03 -10.70
N ALA A 336 17.98 -19.99 -9.87
CA ALA A 336 18.79 -20.54 -8.80
C ALA A 336 20.10 -21.15 -9.34
N ARG A 337 20.01 -21.90 -10.44
CA ARG A 337 21.17 -22.46 -11.15
C ARG A 337 22.10 -21.38 -11.68
N GLN A 338 21.56 -20.32 -12.30
CA GLN A 338 22.34 -19.20 -12.83
C GLN A 338 23.10 -18.44 -11.74
N HIS A 339 22.51 -18.27 -10.57
CA HIS A 339 23.11 -17.57 -9.44
C HIS A 339 23.88 -18.48 -8.47
N GLY A 340 23.87 -19.79 -8.68
CA GLY A 340 24.55 -20.77 -7.81
C GLY A 340 23.98 -20.87 -6.39
N VAL A 341 22.67 -20.62 -6.22
CA VAL A 341 21.97 -20.62 -4.93
C VAL A 341 21.03 -21.82 -4.79
N LYS A 342 20.69 -22.20 -3.56
CA LYS A 342 19.89 -23.41 -3.27
C LYS A 342 18.61 -23.16 -2.48
N THR A 343 18.46 -22.00 -1.88
CA THR A 343 17.31 -21.62 -1.06
C THR A 343 16.60 -20.42 -1.68
N MET A 344 15.31 -20.27 -1.38
CA MET A 344 14.56 -19.08 -1.82
C MET A 344 15.10 -17.82 -1.16
N SER A 345 15.54 -17.89 0.10
CA SER A 345 16.16 -16.75 0.80
C SER A 345 17.40 -16.23 0.06
N ASP A 346 18.32 -17.13 -0.29
CA ASP A 346 19.53 -16.77 -1.05
C ASP A 346 19.20 -16.19 -2.42
N LEU A 347 18.16 -16.72 -3.08
CA LEU A 347 17.73 -16.24 -4.37
C LEU A 347 17.14 -14.83 -4.28
N PHE A 348 16.31 -14.56 -3.27
CA PHE A 348 15.80 -13.22 -3.00
C PHE A 348 16.92 -12.23 -2.68
N ALA A 349 17.95 -12.65 -1.94
CA ALA A 349 19.12 -11.81 -1.65
C ALA A 349 19.96 -11.44 -2.90
N ARG A 350 19.74 -12.09 -4.05
CA ARG A 350 20.31 -11.66 -5.35
C ARG A 350 19.50 -10.57 -6.03
N SER A 351 18.22 -10.45 -5.68
CA SER A 351 17.26 -9.54 -6.30
C SER A 351 16.88 -8.35 -5.41
N PHE A 352 17.07 -8.45 -4.10
CA PHE A 352 16.69 -7.42 -3.14
C PHE A 352 17.81 -7.20 -2.14
N SER A 353 17.99 -5.96 -1.67
CA SER A 353 18.99 -5.63 -0.65
C SER A 353 18.59 -6.16 0.73
N SER A 354 17.30 -6.25 1.00
CA SER A 354 16.72 -6.89 2.17
C SER A 354 15.29 -7.35 1.89
N VAL A 355 14.80 -8.32 2.66
CA VAL A 355 13.42 -8.81 2.59
C VAL A 355 12.84 -8.88 3.98
N TYR A 356 11.66 -8.30 4.16
CA TYR A 356 10.94 -8.28 5.42
C TYR A 356 9.45 -8.55 5.19
N LEU A 357 8.84 -9.43 5.99
CA LEU A 357 7.39 -9.60 6.01
C LEU A 357 6.81 -8.86 7.21
N HIS A 358 5.92 -7.91 6.96
CA HIS A 358 5.18 -7.17 7.97
C HIS A 358 3.74 -7.65 8.05
N TYR A 359 3.31 -8.09 9.24
CA TYR A 359 1.93 -8.50 9.50
C TYR A 359 1.11 -7.33 10.05
N VAL A 360 0.04 -6.97 9.36
CA VAL A 360 -0.93 -5.97 9.83
C VAL A 360 -2.25 -6.68 10.16
N PRO A 361 -2.65 -6.79 11.44
CA PRO A 361 -3.86 -7.51 11.83
C PRO A 361 -5.13 -6.82 11.31
N LEU A 362 -6.19 -7.62 11.11
CA LEU A 362 -7.50 -7.08 10.73
C LEU A 362 -8.16 -6.37 11.92
N MET A 363 -8.51 -5.10 11.75
CA MET A 363 -9.18 -4.33 12.79
C MET A 363 -10.51 -4.99 13.19
N GLY A 364 -10.66 -5.26 14.48
CA GLY A 364 -11.88 -5.85 15.04
C GLY A 364 -12.02 -7.37 14.89
N LEU A 365 -11.11 -8.04 14.18
CA LEU A 365 -11.09 -9.49 14.03
C LEU A 365 -9.91 -10.09 14.82
N GLY A 366 -10.21 -11.03 15.70
CA GLY A 366 -9.19 -11.74 16.48
C GLY A 366 -8.72 -11.06 17.76
N ARG A 367 -7.84 -11.76 18.49
CA ARG A 367 -7.22 -11.25 19.73
C ARG A 367 -6.17 -10.17 19.44
N LEU A 368 -5.54 -10.23 18.27
CA LEU A 368 -4.34 -9.46 17.92
C LEU A 368 -4.62 -8.05 17.39
N GLY A 369 -5.84 -7.76 16.93
CA GLY A 369 -6.26 -6.41 16.56
C GLY A 369 -6.50 -5.46 17.75
N THR A 370 -6.01 -5.82 18.93
CA THR A 370 -6.20 -5.11 20.22
C THR A 370 -4.91 -4.56 20.82
N SER A 371 -3.76 -4.69 20.15
CA SER A 371 -2.49 -4.24 20.72
C SER A 371 -2.55 -2.75 21.08
N ALA A 372 -2.55 -2.49 22.38
CA ALA A 372 -2.68 -1.18 23.00
C ALA A 372 -1.49 -0.25 22.73
N GLU A 373 -0.49 -0.70 21.97
CA GLU A 373 0.58 0.13 21.45
C GLU A 373 0.12 0.79 20.15
N ILE A 374 -0.81 1.73 20.28
CA ILE A 374 -0.86 2.84 19.34
C ILE A 374 0.43 3.61 19.64
N TYR A 375 1.42 3.52 18.75
CA TYR A 375 2.67 4.29 18.84
C TYR A 375 2.33 5.73 19.26
N ASN A 376 2.87 6.14 20.42
CA ASN A 376 2.79 7.52 20.90
C ASN A 376 3.74 8.41 20.12
#